data_AF-V4R427-F1
#
_entry.id   AF-V4R427-F1
#
_cell.length_a   1.000
_cell.length_b   1.000
_cell.length_c   1.000
_cell.angle_alpha   90.00
_cell.angle_beta   90.00
_cell.angle_gamma   90.00
#
_symmetry.space_group_name_H-M   'P 1'
#
loop_
_entity.id
_entity.type
_entity.pdbx_description
1 polymer ?
#
loop_
_entity_poly.entity_id
_entity_poly.type
_entity_poly.pdbx_seq_one_letter_code
_entity_poly.pdbx_strand_id
1 'polypeptide(L)'
;MDQGGAMTNIRIWVPFSVALAVLLPAAALAQRPQPVLVEPARFGTVRAVEGADLQLAVPRADCPVKYQSIAGGPCFDKVKLKPAAQGETRVLGLNTPPRGTWVSGIYGRDYAVYDLFPTAEGFRARRIEFTTSDVRVPRDCYALAGEAVEYALHDGVATETQVVTCGGGPRTPNGPFTPDGPPLRSGGADAWHRTETVRAAGPARYLATTGSDCDPQFSLRTSWCAEPAIRYLQTHPDEKEMDLIAAQQPVKAGDVLYGKAIDQWVLKRKGDRKFKADARWFDKAYLNSADGCRFAEEVGWYVEDRADGLYVVEKAVSTCGAPPAPIPTEIWEAYGDDLFLVDCSDRRNWRDGRPRHTSDGKDSPPEAAECFDPARDYLRSQGLRRATVVVLNSRVVVDDRLYDGSYNRYDVAEVKLNEDKSLSVRRLDSYLPSDIYMSHCSQMTSGPSQSKGFVVTRSMGIRWAMPYRWMECPVY
;
A
#
# COMPACT_ATOMS: atom_id res chain seq x y z
N MET A 1 64.09 -49.74 -8.21
CA MET A 1 64.37 -50.96 -8.98
C MET A 1 63.02 -51.56 -9.35
N ASP A 2 62.67 -51.85 -10.58
CA ASP A 2 63.21 -51.57 -11.91
C ASP A 2 62.00 -51.87 -12.84
N GLN A 3 61.67 -50.97 -13.75
CA GLN A 3 61.86 -51.18 -15.19
C GLN A 3 61.38 -52.52 -15.73
N GLY A 4 60.43 -52.46 -16.68
CA GLY A 4 60.01 -53.62 -17.46
C GLY A 4 58.89 -53.28 -18.41
N GLY A 5 59.19 -52.46 -19.42
CA GLY A 5 58.27 -52.17 -20.52
C GLY A 5 58.08 -53.37 -21.45
N ALA A 6 56.92 -53.41 -22.10
CA ALA A 6 56.68 -54.20 -23.31
C ALA A 6 56.15 -53.27 -24.40
N MET A 7 56.93 -53.12 -25.47
CA MET A 7 56.52 -52.52 -26.73
C MET A 7 55.77 -53.55 -27.58
N THR A 8 54.79 -53.10 -28.37
CA THR A 8 54.42 -53.43 -29.77
C THR A 8 52.90 -53.21 -29.93
N ASN A 9 52.31 -52.71 -31.01
CA ASN A 9 52.72 -52.33 -32.36
C ASN A 9 51.55 -51.57 -33.04
N ILE A 10 51.79 -51.02 -34.24
CA ILE A 10 50.81 -50.74 -35.33
C ILE A 10 50.26 -49.30 -35.50
N ARG A 11 50.86 -48.67 -36.54
CA ARG A 11 50.35 -47.75 -37.59
C ARG A 11 48.86 -47.39 -37.59
N ILE A 12 48.56 -46.09 -37.63
CA ILE A 12 47.39 -45.48 -38.30
C ILE A 12 47.83 -44.10 -38.83
N TRP A 13 48.12 -43.97 -40.13
CA TRP A 13 47.32 -43.25 -41.12
C TRP A 13 47.04 -41.78 -40.80
N VAL A 14 47.75 -40.90 -41.51
CA VAL A 14 47.37 -39.49 -41.69
C VAL A 14 46.28 -39.45 -42.76
N PRO A 15 45.12 -38.85 -42.46
CA PRO A 15 44.44 -38.06 -43.45
C PRO A 15 44.35 -36.61 -42.98
N PHE A 16 44.82 -35.73 -43.85
CA PHE A 16 44.30 -34.38 -44.00
C PHE A 16 42.78 -34.38 -43.77
N SER A 17 42.32 -33.68 -42.74
CA SER A 17 40.92 -33.30 -42.61
C SER A 17 40.88 -31.87 -42.13
N VAL A 18 40.49 -31.03 -43.07
CA VAL A 18 40.18 -29.62 -42.96
C VAL A 18 39.36 -29.40 -41.69
N ALA A 19 39.93 -28.70 -40.72
CA ALA A 19 39.15 -28.10 -39.65
C ALA A 19 38.25 -27.03 -40.29
N LEU A 20 37.04 -27.43 -40.68
CA LEU A 20 35.95 -26.50 -40.86
C LEU A 20 35.67 -25.95 -39.45
N ALA A 21 36.39 -24.88 -39.11
CA ALA A 21 35.94 -23.98 -38.07
C ALA A 21 34.57 -23.49 -38.53
N VAL A 22 33.51 -24.10 -38.02
CA VAL A 22 32.19 -23.50 -38.01
C VAL A 22 32.35 -22.27 -37.13
N LEU A 23 32.74 -21.17 -37.78
CA LEU A 23 32.44 -19.82 -37.35
C LEU A 23 30.92 -19.76 -37.27
N LEU A 24 30.37 -20.24 -36.16
CA LEU A 24 29.12 -19.69 -35.66
C LEU A 24 29.35 -18.19 -35.64
N PRO A 25 28.53 -17.37 -36.32
CA PRO A 25 28.58 -15.95 -36.07
C PRO A 25 28.31 -15.83 -34.58
N ALA A 26 29.32 -15.41 -33.83
CA ALA A 26 29.10 -14.76 -32.56
C ALA A 26 28.18 -13.60 -32.93
N ALA A 27 26.87 -13.81 -32.81
CA ALA A 27 25.92 -12.73 -32.73
C ALA A 27 26.48 -11.87 -31.63
N ALA A 28 27.08 -10.75 -32.03
CA ALA A 28 27.48 -9.73 -31.10
C ALA A 28 26.23 -9.48 -30.28
N LEU A 29 26.26 -9.91 -29.01
CA LEU A 29 25.36 -9.41 -28.00
C LEU A 29 25.59 -7.91 -28.07
N ALA A 30 24.75 -7.21 -28.84
CA ALA A 30 24.69 -5.77 -28.82
C ALA A 30 24.63 -5.43 -27.34
N GLN A 31 25.64 -4.73 -26.84
CA GLN A 31 25.73 -4.39 -25.43
C GLN A 31 24.42 -3.71 -25.08
N ARG A 32 23.53 -4.43 -24.38
CA ARG A 32 22.27 -3.86 -23.95
C ARG A 32 22.63 -2.60 -23.18
N PRO A 33 22.04 -1.45 -23.51
CA PRO A 33 22.37 -0.22 -22.81
C PRO A 33 22.16 -0.45 -21.31
N GLN A 34 23.14 -0.01 -20.53
CA GLN A 34 23.05 -0.09 -19.09
C GLN A 34 21.86 0.75 -18.63
N PRO A 35 21.10 0.31 -17.61
CA PRO A 35 20.04 1.13 -17.04
C PRO A 35 20.55 2.52 -16.66
N VAL A 36 19.73 3.54 -16.87
CA VAL A 36 20.09 4.93 -16.60
C VAL A 36 19.34 5.43 -15.37
N LEU A 37 20.05 6.01 -14.41
CA LEU A 37 19.42 6.62 -13.24
C LEU A 37 18.61 7.86 -13.68
N VAL A 38 17.30 7.81 -13.47
CA VAL A 38 16.36 8.89 -13.78
C VAL A 38 16.15 9.77 -12.55
N GLU A 39 15.93 9.16 -11.39
CA GLU A 39 15.73 9.87 -10.13
C GLU A 39 16.50 9.17 -9.00
N PRO A 40 17.39 9.89 -8.28
CA PRO A 40 18.09 9.33 -7.12
C PRO A 40 17.13 9.14 -5.94
N ALA A 41 17.44 8.17 -5.07
CA ALA A 41 16.70 7.99 -3.82
C ALA A 41 16.77 9.25 -2.95
N ARG A 42 15.61 9.61 -2.36
CA ARG A 42 15.48 10.74 -1.45
C ARG A 42 15.64 10.27 0.00
N PHE A 43 16.79 10.59 0.58
CA PHE A 43 17.06 10.36 1.99
C PHE A 43 16.68 11.58 2.82
N GLY A 44 15.98 11.35 3.92
CA GLY A 44 15.62 12.37 4.88
C GLY A 44 16.67 12.56 5.97
N THR A 45 16.45 13.60 6.76
CA THR A 45 17.22 13.90 7.98
C THR A 45 16.47 13.38 9.19
N VAL A 46 17.14 12.65 10.08
CA VAL A 46 16.52 12.17 11.33
C VAL A 46 16.38 13.34 12.28
N ARG A 47 15.20 13.57 12.85
CA ARG A 47 14.91 14.65 13.80
C ARG A 47 14.13 14.12 15.00
N ALA A 48 14.29 14.77 16.14
CA ALA A 48 13.39 14.58 17.27
C ALA A 48 12.25 15.62 17.17
N VAL A 49 11.03 15.24 17.50
CA VAL A 49 9.87 16.14 17.63
C VAL A 49 9.38 16.09 19.06
N GLU A 50 9.36 17.24 19.73
CA GLU A 50 8.90 17.38 21.11
C GLU A 50 7.42 17.76 21.15
N GLY A 51 6.66 17.06 22.00
CA GLY A 51 5.24 17.27 22.27
C GLY A 51 5.00 18.09 23.53
N ALA A 52 4.08 17.64 24.38
CA ALA A 52 3.77 18.31 25.63
C ALA A 52 4.74 17.94 26.76
N ASP A 53 4.90 18.89 27.68
CA ASP A 53 5.49 18.68 28.99
C ASP A 53 4.41 18.25 29.99
N LEU A 54 4.53 17.03 30.49
CA LEU A 54 3.61 16.46 31.47
C LEU A 54 4.23 16.50 32.86
N GLN A 55 3.44 16.91 33.86
CA GLN A 55 3.87 16.74 35.25
C GLN A 55 3.98 15.25 35.58
N LEU A 56 5.04 14.88 36.30
CA LEU A 56 5.32 13.49 36.67
C LEU A 56 4.70 13.17 38.04
N ALA A 57 3.92 12.08 38.10
CA ALA A 57 3.45 11.48 39.35
C ALA A 57 4.14 10.13 39.56
N VAL A 58 4.76 9.94 40.73
CA VAL A 58 5.55 8.74 41.06
C VAL A 58 4.97 8.04 42.29
N PRO A 59 5.16 6.73 42.46
CA PRO A 59 4.64 6.02 43.63
C PRO A 59 5.41 6.44 44.88
N ARG A 60 4.71 6.50 46.02
CA ARG A 60 5.26 6.89 47.32
C ARG A 60 4.66 6.05 48.44
N ALA A 61 5.49 5.70 49.43
CA ALA A 61 5.08 4.88 50.57
C ALA A 61 4.05 5.58 51.48
N ASP A 62 4.08 6.91 51.55
CA ASP A 62 3.26 7.74 52.43
C ASP A 62 2.17 8.53 51.68
N CYS A 63 1.79 8.07 50.49
CA CYS A 63 0.77 8.78 49.70
C CYS A 63 -0.60 8.70 50.41
N PRO A 64 -1.26 9.84 50.69
CA PRO A 64 -2.62 9.79 51.24
C PRO A 64 -3.56 9.12 50.22
N VAL A 65 -4.45 8.24 50.68
CA VAL A 65 -5.35 7.45 49.83
C VAL A 65 -6.12 8.31 48.82
N LYS A 66 -6.53 9.52 49.21
CA LYS A 66 -7.24 10.46 48.32
C LYS A 66 -6.40 10.96 47.13
N TYR A 67 -5.08 10.88 47.20
CA TYR A 67 -4.15 11.23 46.11
C TYR A 67 -3.63 10.01 45.35
N GLN A 68 -4.12 8.80 45.66
CA GLN A 68 -3.69 7.55 45.06
C GLN A 68 -4.90 6.82 44.47
N SER A 69 -5.13 7.00 43.17
CA SER A 69 -6.30 6.42 42.48
C SER A 69 -6.25 4.90 42.33
N ILE A 70 -5.05 4.32 42.40
CA ILE A 70 -4.79 2.89 42.30
C ILE A 70 -3.86 2.51 43.46
N ALA A 71 -4.24 1.52 44.26
CA ALA A 71 -3.43 1.05 45.38
C ALA A 71 -2.00 0.68 44.94
N GLY A 72 -0.99 1.27 45.57
CA GLY A 72 0.43 1.08 45.21
C GLY A 72 0.89 1.80 43.93
N GLY A 73 -0.01 2.53 43.25
CA GLY A 73 0.28 3.28 42.03
C GLY A 73 0.83 4.70 42.28
N PRO A 74 0.84 5.56 41.24
CA PRO A 74 1.38 6.93 41.32
C PRO A 74 0.64 7.77 42.38
N CYS A 75 1.41 8.61 43.07
CA CYS A 75 0.90 9.59 44.00
C CYS A 75 0.75 10.96 43.33
N PHE A 76 -0.46 11.51 43.30
CA PHE A 76 -0.76 12.77 42.63
C PHE A 76 -0.72 13.99 43.58
N ASP A 77 -0.26 13.82 44.83
CA ASP A 77 -0.32 14.85 45.87
C ASP A 77 0.52 16.11 45.57
N LYS A 78 1.55 15.97 44.75
CA LYS A 78 2.43 17.05 44.29
C LYS A 78 2.05 17.62 42.92
N VAL A 79 1.02 17.07 42.27
CA VAL A 79 0.58 17.59 40.97
C VAL A 79 -0.15 18.91 41.17
N LYS A 80 0.30 19.94 40.44
CA LYS A 80 -0.39 21.23 40.36
C LYS A 80 -1.53 21.11 39.37
N LEU A 81 -2.77 21.14 39.86
CA LEU A 81 -3.97 21.11 39.02
C LEU A 81 -4.21 22.47 38.38
N LYS A 82 -4.66 22.45 37.12
CA LYS A 82 -5.22 23.61 36.44
C LYS A 82 -6.54 24.03 37.13
N PRO A 83 -6.91 25.33 37.08
CA PRO A 83 -8.23 25.77 37.49
C PRO A 83 -9.33 24.99 36.77
N ALA A 84 -10.44 24.68 37.45
CA ALA A 84 -11.53 23.89 36.88
C ALA A 84 -12.10 24.45 35.56
N ALA A 85 -12.08 25.78 35.39
CA ALA A 85 -12.50 26.45 34.17
C ALA A 85 -11.62 26.15 32.94
N GLN A 86 -10.40 25.62 33.14
CA GLN A 86 -9.46 25.27 32.09
C GLN A 86 -9.45 23.77 31.77
N GLY A 87 -10.37 23.00 32.36
CA GLY A 87 -10.51 21.56 32.12
C GLY A 87 -9.51 20.69 32.88
N GLU A 88 -9.29 19.49 32.38
CA GLU A 88 -8.43 18.48 32.99
C GLU A 88 -6.92 18.82 32.96
N THR A 89 -6.22 18.32 33.98
CA THR A 89 -4.75 18.35 34.02
C THR A 89 -4.21 16.98 33.59
N ARG A 90 -3.54 16.93 32.44
CA ARG A 90 -2.87 15.73 31.96
C ARG A 90 -1.54 15.53 32.66
N VAL A 91 -1.30 14.31 33.15
CA VAL A 91 -0.08 13.93 33.86
C VAL A 91 0.41 12.56 33.44
N LEU A 92 1.72 12.36 33.55
CA LEU A 92 2.34 11.06 33.38
C LEU A 92 2.49 10.40 34.76
N GLY A 93 1.78 9.29 34.97
CA GLY A 93 1.89 8.49 36.19
C GLY A 93 2.80 7.29 35.99
N LEU A 94 3.83 7.15 36.83
CA LEU A 94 4.66 5.96 36.89
C LEU A 94 4.16 5.02 37.99
N ASN A 95 4.11 3.72 37.72
CA ASN A 95 3.77 2.70 38.72
C ASN A 95 5.00 2.23 39.50
N THR A 96 6.19 2.49 38.97
CA THR A 96 7.47 2.27 39.66
C THR A 96 8.34 3.53 39.56
N PRO A 97 9.23 3.79 40.53
CA PRO A 97 10.16 4.91 40.43
C PRO A 97 10.99 4.86 39.13
N PRO A 98 11.24 6.00 38.47
CA PRO A 98 11.97 6.03 37.21
C PRO A 98 13.42 5.56 37.39
N ARG A 99 13.98 4.91 36.37
CA ARG A 99 15.38 4.46 36.31
C ARG A 99 16.03 5.08 35.07
N GLY A 100 16.75 6.19 35.24
CA GLY A 100 17.41 6.91 34.16
C GLY A 100 16.67 8.17 33.73
N THR A 101 17.01 8.66 32.53
CA THR A 101 16.50 9.93 31.96
C THR A 101 15.32 9.75 31.00
N TRP A 102 14.82 8.52 30.85
CA TRP A 102 13.70 8.18 29.97
C TRP A 102 12.73 7.26 30.71
N VAL A 103 11.44 7.35 30.36
CA VAL A 103 10.45 6.36 30.78
C VAL A 103 10.64 5.09 29.98
N SER A 104 10.62 3.95 30.67
CA SER A 104 10.71 2.62 30.06
C SER A 104 9.62 1.72 30.59
N GLY A 105 9.23 0.72 29.79
CA GLY A 105 8.25 -0.29 30.16
C GLY A 105 7.03 -0.32 29.26
N ILE A 106 5.98 -1.01 29.70
CA ILE A 106 4.73 -1.21 28.98
C ILE A 106 3.68 -0.25 29.52
N TYR A 107 3.04 0.51 28.62
CA TYR A 107 1.91 1.38 28.93
C TYR A 107 0.79 0.61 29.66
N GLY A 108 0.18 1.23 30.68
CA GLY A 108 -0.84 0.65 31.54
C GLY A 108 -0.29 -0.23 32.67
N ARG A 109 0.87 -0.89 32.48
CA ARG A 109 1.53 -1.72 33.49
C ARG A 109 2.59 -0.96 34.27
N ASP A 110 3.53 -0.32 33.58
CA ASP A 110 4.70 0.32 34.20
C ASP A 110 4.51 1.85 34.30
N TYR A 111 3.80 2.44 33.33
CA TYR A 111 3.42 3.85 33.32
C TYR A 111 2.09 4.04 32.59
N ALA A 112 1.37 5.13 32.84
CA ALA A 112 0.19 5.51 32.07
C ALA A 112 -0.05 7.02 32.12
N VAL A 113 -0.79 7.54 31.14
CA VAL A 113 -1.27 8.93 31.17
C VAL A 113 -2.59 8.99 31.93
N TYR A 114 -2.75 10.03 32.75
CA TYR A 114 -3.97 10.29 33.52
C TYR A 114 -4.48 11.70 33.24
N ASP A 115 -5.79 11.84 33.17
CA ASP A 115 -6.48 13.12 33.26
C ASP A 115 -6.96 13.33 34.70
N LEU A 116 -6.54 14.42 35.33
CA LEU A 116 -6.97 14.81 36.67
C LEU A 116 -8.03 15.92 36.59
N PHE A 117 -9.19 15.67 37.18
CA PHE A 117 -10.32 16.59 37.25
C PHE A 117 -10.41 17.19 38.65
N PRO A 118 -10.36 18.51 38.83
CA PRO A 118 -10.58 19.11 40.14
C PRO A 118 -12.01 18.83 40.63
N THR A 119 -12.15 18.46 41.91
CA THR A 119 -13.44 18.21 42.57
C THR A 119 -13.51 18.97 43.91
N ALA A 120 -14.70 19.08 44.51
CA ALA A 120 -14.85 19.73 45.82
C ALA A 120 -14.04 19.05 46.94
N GLU A 121 -13.74 17.76 46.79
CA GLU A 121 -12.98 16.94 47.76
C GLU A 121 -11.47 16.85 47.42
N GLY A 122 -11.04 17.49 46.34
CA GLY A 122 -9.67 17.47 45.83
C GLY A 122 -9.66 17.29 44.31
N PHE A 123 -9.57 16.03 43.85
CA PHE A 123 -9.60 15.70 42.44
C PHE A 123 -10.05 14.27 42.19
N ARG A 124 -10.43 13.98 40.95
CA ARG A 124 -10.66 12.63 40.42
C ARG A 124 -9.63 12.34 39.33
N ALA A 125 -8.94 11.22 39.43
CA ALA A 125 -8.06 10.75 38.36
C ALA A 125 -8.82 9.80 37.42
N ARG A 126 -8.59 9.94 36.11
CA ARG A 126 -9.01 8.98 35.09
C ARG A 126 -7.79 8.54 34.30
N ARG A 127 -7.50 7.24 34.31
CA ARG A 127 -6.46 6.67 33.43
C ARG A 127 -6.94 6.74 31.98
N ILE A 128 -6.07 7.16 31.08
CA ILE A 128 -6.33 7.06 29.64
C ILE A 128 -6.05 5.62 29.20
N GLU A 129 -7.01 4.99 28.53
CA GLU A 129 -6.94 3.57 28.17
C GLU A 129 -5.79 3.25 27.21
N PHE A 130 -5.58 4.11 26.22
CA PHE A 130 -4.59 3.93 25.16
C PHE A 130 -3.48 4.98 25.21
N THR A 131 -2.35 4.69 24.57
CA THR A 131 -1.26 5.65 24.42
C THR A 131 -1.75 6.87 23.65
N THR A 132 -1.47 8.05 24.17
CA THR A 132 -1.79 9.33 23.53
C THR A 132 -0.65 10.30 23.78
N SER A 133 -0.38 11.15 22.80
CA SER A 133 0.62 12.20 22.89
C SER A 133 0.15 13.45 22.15
N ASP A 134 0.65 14.61 22.57
CA ASP A 134 0.50 15.90 21.90
C ASP A 134 1.62 16.17 20.88
N VAL A 135 2.50 15.18 20.61
CA VAL A 135 3.43 15.20 19.48
C VAL A 135 2.63 15.25 18.17
N ARG A 136 2.85 16.31 17.39
CA ARG A 136 2.36 16.50 16.03
C ARG A 136 3.56 16.67 15.11
N VAL A 137 3.83 15.61 14.37
CA VAL A 137 4.95 15.53 13.44
C VAL A 137 4.68 16.43 12.23
N PRO A 138 5.64 17.28 11.80
CA PRO A 138 5.48 18.11 10.60
C PRO A 138 5.12 17.28 9.36
N ARG A 139 4.41 17.89 8.40
CA ARG A 139 3.82 17.17 7.26
C ARG A 139 4.86 16.50 6.34
N ASP A 140 6.04 17.07 6.26
CA ASP A 140 7.20 16.57 5.50
C ASP A 140 8.02 15.51 6.26
N CYS A 141 7.60 15.14 7.47
CA CYS A 141 8.24 14.16 8.33
C CYS A 141 7.40 12.89 8.50
N TYR A 142 8.08 11.78 8.77
CA TYR A 142 7.52 10.43 8.80
C TYR A 142 7.98 9.64 10.03
N ALA A 143 7.10 8.77 10.53
CA ALA A 143 7.41 7.89 11.65
C ALA A 143 8.44 6.83 11.24
N LEU A 144 9.46 6.63 12.09
CA LEU A 144 10.48 5.60 11.88
C LEU A 144 10.07 4.26 12.51
N ALA A 145 10.53 3.18 11.90
CA ALA A 145 10.23 1.83 12.39
C ALA A 145 10.87 1.60 13.76
N GLY A 146 10.06 1.24 14.76
CA GLY A 146 10.52 1.00 16.13
C GLY A 146 10.61 2.26 17.00
N GLU A 147 10.45 3.46 16.43
CA GLU A 147 10.55 4.74 17.16
C GLU A 147 9.15 5.26 17.54
N ALA A 148 8.65 4.79 18.67
CA ALA A 148 7.39 5.27 19.24
C ALA A 148 7.57 6.64 19.94
N VAL A 149 6.48 7.21 20.46
CA VAL A 149 6.60 8.34 21.39
C VAL A 149 7.16 7.84 22.71
N GLU A 150 8.24 8.45 23.15
CA GLU A 150 8.87 8.23 24.44
C GLU A 150 8.76 9.48 25.33
N TYR A 151 9.08 9.33 26.61
CA TYR A 151 9.03 10.44 27.57
C TYR A 151 10.41 10.66 28.18
N ALA A 152 11.04 11.78 27.83
CA ALA A 152 12.28 12.23 28.44
C ALA A 152 11.98 12.85 29.81
N LEU A 153 12.73 12.47 30.84
CA LEU A 153 12.52 12.92 32.21
C LEU A 153 13.50 14.03 32.60
N HIS A 154 12.97 15.16 33.06
CA HIS A 154 13.77 16.28 33.55
C HIS A 154 13.05 16.99 34.70
N ASP A 155 13.69 17.09 35.87
CA ASP A 155 13.24 17.88 37.03
C ASP A 155 11.75 17.76 37.40
N GLY A 156 11.22 16.53 37.39
CA GLY A 156 9.81 16.25 37.75
C GLY A 156 8.80 16.51 36.62
N VAL A 157 9.29 16.79 35.41
CA VAL A 157 8.54 16.90 34.17
C VAL A 157 8.94 15.76 33.23
N ALA A 158 7.99 15.33 32.42
CA ALA A 158 8.19 14.35 31.36
C ALA A 158 7.82 14.99 30.02
N THR A 159 8.81 15.15 29.13
CA THR A 159 8.63 15.74 27.79
C THR A 159 8.42 14.62 26.78
N GLU A 160 7.29 14.66 26.06
CA GLU A 160 7.02 13.74 24.97
C GLU A 160 8.00 13.96 23.81
N THR A 161 8.61 12.90 23.31
CA THR A 161 9.56 12.96 22.20
C THR A 161 9.29 11.84 21.21
N GLN A 162 9.30 12.13 19.91
CA GLN A 162 9.25 11.13 18.84
C GLN A 162 10.41 11.34 17.87
N VAL A 163 11.11 10.27 17.51
CA VAL A 163 12.15 10.30 16.48
C VAL A 163 11.53 10.02 15.10
N VAL A 164 11.80 10.89 14.14
CA VAL A 164 11.20 10.90 12.80
C VAL A 164 12.26 11.13 11.72
N THR A 165 11.93 10.89 10.45
CA THR A 165 12.74 11.34 9.30
C THR A 165 11.98 12.40 8.52
N CYS A 166 12.64 13.50 8.14
CA CYS A 166 12.05 14.61 7.40
C CYS A 166 12.67 14.76 6.01
N GLY A 167 11.84 15.01 4.99
CA GLY A 167 12.27 15.24 3.61
C GLY A 167 12.56 13.97 2.80
N GLY A 168 12.40 12.78 3.37
CA GLY A 168 12.63 11.50 2.69
C GLY A 168 12.66 10.31 3.64
N GLY A 169 12.98 9.14 3.10
CA GLY A 169 13.12 7.91 3.87
C GLY A 169 14.42 7.85 4.67
N PRO A 170 14.53 6.96 5.67
CA PRO A 170 15.76 6.81 6.45
C PRO A 170 16.86 6.15 5.62
N ARG A 171 18.12 6.41 5.97
CA ARG A 171 19.28 5.73 5.37
C ARG A 171 19.37 4.25 5.71
N THR A 172 18.80 3.83 6.83
CA THR A 172 18.76 2.45 7.28
C THR A 172 17.31 2.04 7.55
N PRO A 173 16.91 0.79 7.26
CA PRO A 173 15.53 0.34 7.47
C PRO A 173 15.14 0.27 8.95
N ASN A 174 16.11 0.05 9.84
CA ASN A 174 15.91 -0.14 11.27
C ASN A 174 16.85 0.76 12.10
N GLY A 175 16.41 1.07 13.32
CA GLY A 175 17.16 1.84 14.30
C GLY A 175 18.24 1.04 15.04
N PRO A 176 18.89 1.64 16.06
CA PRO A 176 18.53 2.93 16.67
C PRO A 176 18.89 4.13 15.79
N PHE A 177 18.02 5.15 15.76
CA PHE A 177 18.26 6.37 15.01
C PHE A 177 18.79 7.49 15.93
N THR A 178 19.78 8.25 15.44
CA THR A 178 20.31 9.42 16.16
C THR A 178 19.74 10.68 15.53
N PRO A 179 18.96 11.49 16.27
CA PRO A 179 18.47 12.78 15.76
C PRO A 179 19.60 13.76 15.43
N ASP A 180 19.47 14.42 14.28
CA ASP A 180 20.35 15.50 13.87
C ASP A 180 19.80 16.86 14.32
N GLY A 181 20.67 17.67 14.92
CA GLY A 181 20.35 19.04 15.33
C GLY A 181 19.35 19.13 16.49
N PRO A 182 18.86 20.35 16.82
CA PRO A 182 17.94 20.54 17.91
C PRO A 182 16.56 19.93 17.60
N PRO A 183 15.81 19.50 18.64
CA PRO A 183 14.45 19.01 18.47
C PRO A 183 13.55 20.04 17.80
N LEU A 184 12.66 19.54 16.95
CA LEU A 184 11.56 20.29 16.38
C LEU A 184 10.46 20.42 17.43
N ARG A 185 9.86 21.60 17.53
CA ARG A 185 8.63 21.74 18.32
C ARG A 185 7.46 21.15 17.55
N SER A 186 6.53 20.51 18.27
CA SER A 186 5.25 20.03 17.73
C SER A 186 4.61 21.08 16.81
N GLY A 187 4.25 20.68 15.60
CA GLY A 187 3.79 21.58 14.54
C GLY A 187 2.40 22.18 14.79
N GLY A 188 2.10 23.26 14.05
CA GLY A 188 0.79 23.93 14.01
C GLY A 188 -0.22 23.24 13.10
N ALA A 189 -0.99 24.01 12.33
CA ALA A 189 -2.02 23.47 11.42
C ALA A 189 -1.44 22.59 10.28
N ASP A 190 -0.14 22.74 9.95
CA ASP A 190 0.56 21.99 8.90
C ASP A 190 1.38 20.82 9.46
N ALA A 191 0.72 20.00 10.28
CA ALA A 191 1.29 18.80 10.87
C ALA A 191 0.36 17.61 10.64
N TRP A 192 0.91 16.42 10.79
CA TRP A 192 0.09 15.22 10.92
C TRP A 192 -0.82 15.30 12.14
N HIS A 193 -1.83 14.45 12.16
CA HIS A 193 -2.64 14.25 13.35
C HIS A 193 -1.72 13.91 14.54
N ARG A 194 -2.15 14.25 15.76
CA ARG A 194 -1.36 13.90 16.95
C ARG A 194 -1.12 12.39 17.02
N THR A 195 0.05 11.99 17.51
CA THR A 195 0.42 10.57 17.64
C THR A 195 -0.35 9.95 18.80
N GLU A 196 -1.30 9.08 18.49
CA GLU A 196 -2.14 8.43 19.49
C GLU A 196 -2.71 7.10 19.00
N THR A 197 -3.17 6.29 19.94
CA THR A 197 -3.98 5.11 19.68
C THR A 197 -5.40 5.40 20.15
N VAL A 198 -6.37 5.25 19.25
CA VAL A 198 -7.79 5.49 19.54
C VAL A 198 -8.60 4.26 19.17
N ARG A 199 -9.66 3.99 19.94
CA ARG A 199 -10.68 3.05 19.50
C ARG A 199 -11.76 3.81 18.74
N ALA A 200 -11.75 3.67 17.42
CA ALA A 200 -12.85 4.15 16.60
C ALA A 200 -14.08 3.28 16.87
N ALA A 201 -15.25 3.90 16.96
CA ALA A 201 -16.53 3.23 17.16
C ALA A 201 -17.56 3.78 16.16
N GLY A 202 -18.26 2.88 15.49
CA GLY A 202 -19.34 3.19 14.58
C GLY A 202 -20.65 3.48 15.31
N PRO A 203 -21.74 3.78 14.57
CA PRO A 203 -23.07 3.81 15.16
C PRO A 203 -23.48 2.41 15.61
N ALA A 204 -24.35 2.35 16.62
CA ALA A 204 -25.00 1.09 16.94
C ALA A 204 -25.94 0.66 15.84
N ARG A 205 -25.93 -0.64 15.60
CA ARG A 205 -26.77 -1.31 14.62
C ARG A 205 -27.58 -2.38 15.32
N TYR A 206 -28.76 -2.61 14.77
CA TYR A 206 -29.65 -3.63 15.27
C TYR A 206 -29.04 -5.02 15.08
N LEU A 207 -29.19 -5.85 16.11
CA LEU A 207 -28.67 -7.21 16.14
C LEU A 207 -29.82 -8.21 16.19
N ALA A 208 -29.73 -9.24 15.37
CA ALA A 208 -30.53 -10.44 15.45
C ALA A 208 -29.70 -11.56 16.09
N THR A 209 -30.20 -12.17 17.15
CA THR A 209 -29.48 -13.22 17.89
C THR A 209 -30.16 -14.57 17.71
N THR A 210 -29.40 -15.65 17.80
CA THR A 210 -29.97 -17.01 17.84
C THR A 210 -30.25 -17.40 19.30
N GLY A 211 -31.40 -18.02 19.57
CA GLY A 211 -31.82 -18.41 20.91
C GLY A 211 -33.27 -18.90 20.98
N SER A 212 -33.61 -19.62 22.05
CA SER A 212 -34.94 -20.23 22.24
C SER A 212 -36.02 -19.29 22.75
N ASP A 213 -35.65 -18.15 23.34
CA ASP A 213 -36.55 -17.31 24.12
C ASP A 213 -36.94 -16.04 23.37
N CYS A 214 -37.35 -16.19 22.09
CA CYS A 214 -37.85 -15.07 21.30
C CYS A 214 -39.37 -15.12 21.19
N ASP A 215 -40.04 -14.00 21.46
CA ASP A 215 -41.47 -13.88 21.15
C ASP A 215 -41.67 -14.10 19.64
N PRO A 216 -42.61 -14.97 19.22
CA PRO A 216 -42.90 -15.22 17.81
C PRO A 216 -43.12 -13.97 16.95
N GLN A 217 -43.62 -12.86 17.54
CA GLN A 217 -43.81 -11.61 16.82
C GLN A 217 -42.49 -10.91 16.42
N PHE A 218 -41.38 -11.25 17.09
CA PHE A 218 -40.04 -10.73 16.84
C PHE A 218 -39.11 -11.75 16.15
N SER A 219 -39.63 -12.94 15.86
CA SER A 219 -38.86 -14.02 15.24
C SER A 219 -38.68 -13.80 13.74
N LEU A 220 -37.46 -14.02 13.27
CA LEU A 220 -37.08 -14.04 11.87
C LEU A 220 -36.52 -15.41 11.51
N ARG A 221 -36.89 -15.93 10.32
CA ARG A 221 -36.37 -17.20 9.79
C ARG A 221 -36.40 -18.34 10.83
N THR A 222 -37.48 -18.41 11.61
CA THR A 222 -37.77 -19.44 12.63
C THR A 222 -36.84 -19.57 13.83
N SER A 223 -35.64 -18.96 13.84
CA SER A 223 -34.64 -19.17 14.91
C SER A 223 -33.85 -17.93 15.33
N TRP A 224 -34.08 -16.78 14.70
CA TRP A 224 -33.43 -15.52 15.07
C TRP A 224 -34.42 -14.58 15.74
N CYS A 225 -33.96 -13.87 16.77
CA CYS A 225 -34.71 -12.82 17.44
C CYS A 225 -34.17 -11.45 17.07
N ALA A 226 -35.02 -10.59 16.52
CA ALA A 226 -34.66 -9.21 16.16
C ALA A 226 -35.60 -8.19 16.82
N GLU A 227 -35.89 -8.40 18.10
CA GLU A 227 -36.87 -7.62 18.85
C GLU A 227 -36.65 -6.10 18.80
N PRO A 228 -35.44 -5.56 19.04
CA PRO A 228 -35.24 -4.11 18.98
C PRO A 228 -35.51 -3.55 17.57
N ALA A 229 -35.07 -4.26 16.53
CA ALA A 229 -35.23 -3.86 15.13
C ALA A 229 -36.70 -3.85 14.69
N ILE A 230 -37.44 -4.89 15.07
CA ILE A 230 -38.86 -5.02 14.73
C ILE A 230 -39.69 -4.00 15.50
N ARG A 231 -39.40 -3.77 16.80
CA ARG A 231 -40.04 -2.71 17.58
C ARG A 231 -39.80 -1.32 16.96
N TYR A 232 -38.59 -1.04 16.48
CA TYR A 232 -38.30 0.21 15.77
C TYR A 232 -39.18 0.38 14.52
N LEU A 233 -39.24 -0.63 13.64
CA LEU A 233 -40.12 -0.56 12.47
C LEU A 233 -41.61 -0.50 12.86
N GLN A 234 -42.04 -1.13 13.96
CA GLN A 234 -43.44 -0.99 14.39
C GLN A 234 -43.79 0.44 14.82
N THR A 235 -42.84 1.18 15.40
CA THR A 235 -43.04 2.57 15.84
C THR A 235 -42.73 3.63 14.77
N HIS A 236 -42.05 3.24 13.68
CA HIS A 236 -41.72 4.11 12.54
C HIS A 236 -42.37 3.57 11.26
N PRO A 237 -43.66 3.87 11.01
CA PRO A 237 -44.42 3.27 9.90
C PRO A 237 -43.92 3.68 8.51
N ASP A 238 -43.30 4.87 8.40
CA ASP A 238 -42.75 5.37 7.14
C ASP A 238 -41.48 4.63 6.70
N GLU A 239 -40.78 3.98 7.63
CA GLU A 239 -39.61 3.15 7.35
C GLU A 239 -40.03 1.78 6.81
N LYS A 240 -39.58 1.45 5.59
CA LYS A 240 -39.93 0.21 4.88
C LYS A 240 -38.90 -0.90 5.05
N GLU A 241 -37.64 -0.52 5.21
CA GLU A 241 -36.54 -1.45 5.38
C GLU A 241 -35.40 -0.84 6.19
N MET A 242 -34.61 -1.70 6.84
CA MET A 242 -33.42 -1.29 7.59
C MET A 242 -32.35 -2.37 7.57
N ASP A 243 -31.11 -1.98 7.82
CA ASP A 243 -30.01 -2.92 8.00
C ASP A 243 -30.11 -3.66 9.33
N LEU A 244 -29.78 -4.94 9.30
CA LEU A 244 -29.80 -5.83 10.45
C LEU A 244 -28.57 -6.72 10.42
N ILE A 245 -27.82 -6.76 11.52
CA ILE A 245 -26.71 -7.72 11.69
C ILE A 245 -27.27 -8.96 12.36
N ALA A 246 -26.91 -10.14 11.90
CA ALA A 246 -27.34 -11.39 12.51
C ALA A 246 -26.13 -12.16 13.05
N ALA A 247 -26.13 -12.48 14.35
CA ALA A 247 -25.12 -13.36 14.93
C ALA A 247 -25.45 -14.82 14.57
N GLN A 248 -24.46 -15.56 14.08
CA GLN A 248 -24.64 -16.98 13.74
C GLN A 248 -24.69 -17.90 14.97
N GLN A 249 -24.33 -17.39 16.14
CA GLN A 249 -24.33 -18.12 17.41
C GLN A 249 -25.03 -17.30 18.50
N PRO A 250 -25.46 -17.91 19.62
CA PRO A 250 -25.97 -17.17 20.77
C PRO A 250 -24.89 -16.25 21.32
N VAL A 251 -25.27 -15.01 21.64
CA VAL A 251 -24.35 -13.96 22.10
C VAL A 251 -24.92 -13.24 23.33
N LYS A 252 -24.04 -12.62 24.10
CA LYS A 252 -24.35 -11.75 25.24
C LYS A 252 -23.58 -10.44 25.14
N ALA A 253 -23.99 -9.45 25.93
CA ALA A 253 -23.27 -8.19 26.01
C ALA A 253 -21.81 -8.41 26.45
N GLY A 254 -20.89 -7.71 25.78
CA GLY A 254 -19.45 -7.85 25.95
C GLY A 254 -18.77 -8.81 24.97
N ASP A 255 -19.54 -9.63 24.24
CA ASP A 255 -18.97 -10.48 23.20
C ASP A 255 -18.48 -9.65 22.00
N VAL A 256 -17.48 -10.17 21.27
CA VAL A 256 -16.95 -9.54 20.05
C VAL A 256 -17.01 -10.55 18.91
N LEU A 257 -17.66 -10.18 17.81
CA LEU A 257 -17.85 -11.02 16.64
C LEU A 257 -16.93 -10.57 15.51
N TYR A 258 -16.41 -11.54 14.75
CA TYR A 258 -15.49 -11.32 13.63
C TYR A 258 -15.85 -12.18 12.42
N GLY A 259 -15.52 -11.71 11.22
CA GLY A 259 -15.64 -12.45 9.97
C GLY A 259 -16.96 -13.22 9.83
N LYS A 260 -16.87 -14.56 9.81
CA LYS A 260 -18.00 -15.47 9.58
C LYS A 260 -18.98 -15.61 10.75
N ALA A 261 -18.70 -15.00 11.91
CA ALA A 261 -19.60 -15.06 13.06
C ALA A 261 -20.87 -14.20 12.87
N ILE A 262 -20.90 -13.37 11.83
CA ILE A 262 -22.01 -12.49 11.50
C ILE A 262 -22.50 -12.70 10.07
N ASP A 263 -23.79 -12.49 9.86
CA ASP A 263 -24.38 -12.21 8.56
C ASP A 263 -24.92 -10.78 8.53
N GLN A 264 -24.95 -10.17 7.34
CA GLN A 264 -25.61 -8.89 7.12
C GLN A 264 -26.92 -9.10 6.35
N TRP A 265 -28.03 -8.63 6.93
CA TRP A 265 -29.38 -8.76 6.38
C TRP A 265 -30.04 -7.40 6.19
N VAL A 266 -31.06 -7.36 5.35
CA VAL A 266 -32.02 -6.25 5.28
C VAL A 266 -33.35 -6.72 5.85
N LEU A 267 -33.78 -6.11 6.95
CA LEU A 267 -35.08 -6.31 7.56
C LEU A 267 -36.12 -5.45 6.82
N LYS A 268 -37.16 -6.08 6.27
CA LYS A 268 -38.19 -5.44 5.45
C LYS A 268 -39.57 -5.63 6.05
N ARG A 269 -40.39 -4.59 5.98
CA ARG A 269 -41.83 -4.68 6.23
C ARG A 269 -42.53 -5.35 5.04
N LYS A 270 -43.38 -6.33 5.30
CA LYS A 270 -44.21 -7.03 4.29
C LYS A 270 -45.71 -6.77 4.43
N GLY A 271 -46.13 -6.14 5.52
CA GLY A 271 -47.52 -5.76 5.82
C GLY A 271 -47.64 -5.39 7.30
N ASP A 272 -48.86 -5.24 7.79
CA ASP A 272 -49.11 -4.95 9.20
C ASP A 272 -48.53 -6.05 10.08
N ARG A 273 -47.52 -5.69 10.89
CA ARG A 273 -46.80 -6.57 11.82
C ARG A 273 -46.17 -7.82 11.18
N LYS A 274 -45.88 -7.80 9.87
CA LYS A 274 -45.16 -8.88 9.18
C LYS A 274 -43.81 -8.40 8.67
N PHE A 275 -42.75 -9.09 9.09
CA PHE A 275 -41.36 -8.74 8.79
C PHE A 275 -40.63 -9.90 8.09
N LYS A 276 -39.66 -9.56 7.24
CA LYS A 276 -38.80 -10.53 6.56
C LYS A 276 -37.37 -10.03 6.54
N ALA A 277 -36.40 -10.90 6.78
CA ALA A 277 -34.99 -10.61 6.56
C ALA A 277 -34.46 -11.27 5.28
N ASP A 278 -33.96 -10.46 4.36
CA ASP A 278 -33.26 -10.91 3.14
C ASP A 278 -31.75 -10.83 3.37
N ALA A 279 -31.00 -11.87 2.97
CA ALA A 279 -29.54 -11.85 3.11
C ALA A 279 -28.93 -10.85 2.11
N ARG A 280 -27.94 -10.08 2.53
CA ARG A 280 -27.24 -9.11 1.68
C ARG A 280 -25.75 -9.22 1.91
N TRP A 281 -25.01 -9.63 0.89
CA TRP A 281 -23.56 -9.70 0.95
C TRP A 281 -23.01 -8.32 0.65
N PHE A 282 -22.58 -7.63 1.69
CA PHE A 282 -21.71 -6.48 1.58
C PHE A 282 -20.46 -6.78 2.41
N ASP A 283 -19.31 -6.88 1.75
CA ASP A 283 -18.01 -7.03 2.44
C ASP A 283 -17.56 -5.75 3.17
N LYS A 284 -18.49 -4.93 3.65
CA LYS A 284 -18.18 -3.60 4.16
C LYS A 284 -18.55 -3.51 5.63
N ALA A 285 -17.52 -3.48 6.48
CA ALA A 285 -17.62 -2.70 7.70
C ALA A 285 -17.80 -1.22 7.29
N TYR A 286 -18.73 -0.51 7.93
CA TYR A 286 -18.95 0.92 7.63
C TYR A 286 -18.02 1.83 8.44
N LEU A 287 -17.26 1.26 9.37
CA LEU A 287 -16.27 1.96 10.15
C LEU A 287 -15.11 2.42 9.26
N ASN A 288 -14.94 3.74 9.16
CA ASN A 288 -13.74 4.35 8.62
C ASN A 288 -12.83 4.79 9.77
N SER A 289 -11.52 4.72 9.57
CA SER A 289 -10.60 5.35 10.51
C SER A 289 -10.76 6.87 10.43
N ALA A 290 -10.51 7.55 11.55
CA ALA A 290 -10.49 9.01 11.55
C ALA A 290 -9.37 9.54 10.64
N ASP A 291 -9.51 10.77 10.16
CA ASP A 291 -8.52 11.41 9.31
C ASP A 291 -7.14 11.42 9.99
N GLY A 292 -6.12 10.96 9.25
CA GLY A 292 -4.76 10.83 9.80
C GLY A 292 -4.54 9.61 10.70
N CYS A 293 -5.50 8.69 10.75
CA CYS A 293 -5.41 7.41 11.46
C CYS A 293 -5.57 6.23 10.51
N ARG A 294 -4.98 5.10 10.88
CA ARG A 294 -5.13 3.80 10.21
C ARG A 294 -5.54 2.73 11.21
N PHE A 295 -6.36 1.76 10.80
CA PHE A 295 -6.66 0.62 11.65
C PHE A 295 -5.40 -0.20 11.95
N ALA A 296 -5.21 -0.53 13.21
CA ALA A 296 -4.15 -1.41 13.69
C ALA A 296 -4.65 -2.84 13.94
N GLU A 297 -5.97 -3.04 13.99
CA GLU A 297 -6.64 -4.33 14.11
C GLU A 297 -7.78 -4.45 13.11
N GLU A 298 -8.28 -5.67 12.89
CA GLU A 298 -9.51 -5.92 12.14
C GLU A 298 -10.71 -5.29 12.87
N VAL A 299 -11.69 -4.78 12.12
CA VAL A 299 -12.93 -4.24 12.70
C VAL A 299 -13.72 -5.36 13.38
N GLY A 300 -13.89 -5.25 14.69
CA GLY A 300 -14.71 -6.15 15.50
C GLY A 300 -16.13 -5.62 15.70
N TRP A 301 -17.08 -6.54 15.87
CA TRP A 301 -18.49 -6.25 16.10
C TRP A 301 -18.83 -6.51 17.56
N TYR A 302 -18.82 -5.45 18.38
CA TYR A 302 -19.00 -5.53 19.82
C TYR A 302 -20.47 -5.57 20.18
N VAL A 303 -20.89 -6.62 20.88
CA VAL A 303 -22.27 -6.76 21.36
C VAL A 303 -22.45 -5.92 22.61
N GLU A 304 -23.40 -4.99 22.57
CA GLU A 304 -23.70 -4.06 23.67
C GLU A 304 -25.14 -4.23 24.13
N ASP A 305 -25.33 -4.13 25.45
CA ASP A 305 -26.66 -4.06 26.04
C ASP A 305 -27.20 -2.62 25.99
N ARG A 306 -28.48 -2.49 25.66
CA ARG A 306 -29.23 -1.23 25.69
C ARG A 306 -30.58 -1.45 26.34
N ALA A 307 -31.27 -0.35 26.65
CA ALA A 307 -32.52 -0.38 27.41
C ALA A 307 -33.60 -1.29 26.79
N ASP A 308 -33.57 -1.51 25.48
CA ASP A 308 -34.54 -2.28 24.71
C ASP A 308 -33.97 -3.57 24.10
N GLY A 309 -32.73 -3.96 24.44
CA GLY A 309 -32.12 -5.24 24.04
C GLY A 309 -30.68 -5.13 23.56
N LEU A 310 -30.21 -6.17 22.88
CA LEU A 310 -28.83 -6.25 22.39
C LEU A 310 -28.66 -5.55 21.04
N TYR A 311 -27.56 -4.82 20.92
CA TYR A 311 -27.12 -4.13 19.73
C TYR A 311 -25.69 -4.54 19.39
N VAL A 312 -25.23 -4.13 18.22
CA VAL A 312 -23.84 -4.30 17.82
C VAL A 312 -23.23 -2.98 17.39
N VAL A 313 -21.99 -2.75 17.80
CA VAL A 313 -21.20 -1.57 17.44
C VAL A 313 -19.91 -2.04 16.80
N GLU A 314 -19.64 -1.60 15.58
CA GLU A 314 -18.33 -1.79 14.95
C GLU A 314 -17.28 -0.98 15.73
N LYS A 315 -16.19 -1.62 16.15
CA LYS A 315 -15.06 -0.91 16.75
C LYS A 315 -13.74 -1.48 16.22
N ALA A 316 -12.75 -0.60 16.13
CA ALA A 316 -11.38 -0.98 15.80
C ALA A 316 -10.40 -0.01 16.45
N VAL A 317 -9.32 -0.54 16.99
CA VAL A 317 -8.14 0.23 17.37
C VAL A 317 -7.49 0.80 16.11
N SER A 318 -7.25 2.10 16.14
CA SER A 318 -6.55 2.86 15.11
C SER A 318 -5.31 3.52 15.70
N THR A 319 -4.21 3.53 14.94
CA THR A 319 -3.04 4.34 15.23
C THR A 319 -3.11 5.61 14.37
N CYS A 320 -3.00 6.75 15.02
CA CYS A 320 -2.94 8.08 14.42
C CYS A 320 -1.52 8.64 14.53
N GLY A 321 -1.16 9.54 13.63
CA GLY A 321 0.15 10.18 13.64
C GLY A 321 0.74 10.34 12.25
N ALA A 322 2.05 10.59 12.20
CA ALA A 322 2.79 10.53 10.95
C ALA A 322 2.70 9.12 10.32
N PRO A 323 2.55 9.02 8.99
CA PRO A 323 2.65 7.75 8.31
C PRO A 323 4.07 7.18 8.44
N PRO A 324 4.26 5.86 8.23
CA PRO A 324 5.59 5.27 8.18
C PRO A 324 6.46 5.95 7.13
N ALA A 325 7.76 6.02 7.40
CA ALA A 325 8.72 6.57 6.45
C ALA A 325 8.69 5.81 5.12
N PRO A 326 8.69 6.53 3.98
CA PRO A 326 8.80 5.88 2.69
C PRO A 326 10.14 5.17 2.57
N ILE A 327 10.18 4.12 1.78
CA ILE A 327 11.41 3.42 1.43
C ILE A 327 12.16 4.30 0.42
N PRO A 328 13.41 4.74 0.69
CA PRO A 328 14.20 5.44 -0.31
C PRO A 328 14.29 4.57 -1.57
N THR A 329 13.92 5.14 -2.72
CA THR A 329 13.78 4.39 -3.97
C THR A 329 14.46 5.17 -5.09
N GLU A 330 15.36 4.52 -5.80
CA GLU A 330 15.91 5.03 -7.05
C GLU A 330 15.00 4.65 -8.21
N ILE A 331 14.83 5.56 -9.17
CA ILE A 331 14.10 5.29 -10.41
C ILE A 331 15.12 5.13 -11.52
N TRP A 332 15.13 3.95 -12.14
CA TRP A 332 16.03 3.59 -13.23
C TRP A 332 15.26 3.36 -14.53
N GLU A 333 15.72 3.92 -15.64
CA GLU A 333 15.24 3.59 -16.99
C GLU A 333 15.92 2.30 -17.43
N ALA A 334 15.16 1.21 -17.49
CA ALA A 334 15.62 -0.10 -17.97
C ALA A 334 15.11 -0.36 -19.39
N TYR A 335 15.84 -1.19 -20.12
CA TYR A 335 15.62 -1.42 -21.54
C TYR A 335 15.33 -2.89 -21.84
N GLY A 336 14.45 -3.12 -22.82
CA GLY A 336 14.16 -4.45 -23.37
C GLY A 336 14.83 -4.68 -24.72
N ASP A 337 14.38 -5.71 -25.42
CA ASP A 337 14.93 -6.07 -26.73
C ASP A 337 14.41 -5.16 -27.85
N ASP A 338 15.30 -4.79 -28.77
CA ASP A 338 15.01 -3.92 -29.90
C ASP A 338 13.85 -4.45 -30.77
N LEU A 339 12.89 -3.57 -31.07
CA LEU A 339 11.84 -3.82 -32.04
C LEU A 339 12.17 -3.15 -33.37
N PHE A 340 11.79 -3.81 -34.46
CA PHE A 340 11.96 -3.23 -35.79
C PHE A 340 11.09 -1.98 -35.91
N LEU A 341 11.67 -0.90 -36.43
CA LEU A 341 11.03 0.40 -36.56
C LEU A 341 10.65 0.64 -38.03
N VAL A 342 9.37 0.96 -38.24
CA VAL A 342 8.76 1.21 -39.54
C VAL A 342 8.47 2.70 -39.67
N ASP A 343 9.02 3.35 -40.68
CA ASP A 343 8.82 4.78 -40.92
C ASP A 343 7.67 5.01 -41.90
N CYS A 344 6.49 5.37 -41.38
CA CYS A 344 5.32 5.74 -42.17
C CYS A 344 5.02 7.25 -42.06
N SER A 345 6.01 8.09 -41.72
CA SER A 345 5.78 9.53 -41.45
C SER A 345 5.12 10.29 -42.61
N ASP A 346 5.40 9.86 -43.84
CA ASP A 346 4.88 10.49 -45.06
C ASP A 346 3.51 9.90 -45.51
N ARG A 347 2.96 8.91 -44.78
CA ARG A 347 1.66 8.26 -45.09
C ARG A 347 0.80 8.12 -43.82
N ARG A 348 -0.06 9.12 -43.59
CA ARG A 348 -0.93 9.20 -42.39
C ARG A 348 -1.93 8.05 -42.22
N ASN A 349 -2.24 7.31 -43.28
CA ASN A 349 -3.24 6.25 -43.31
C ASN A 349 -2.64 4.87 -43.65
N TRP A 350 -1.50 4.51 -43.06
CA TRP A 350 -0.92 3.16 -43.25
C TRP A 350 -1.89 2.02 -42.87
N ARG A 351 -2.93 2.32 -42.09
CA ARG A 351 -3.99 1.41 -41.62
C ARG A 351 -4.92 0.90 -42.73
N ASP A 352 -5.07 1.67 -43.81
CA ASP A 352 -5.98 1.34 -44.91
C ASP A 352 -5.37 0.31 -45.87
N GLY A 353 -4.07 0.00 -45.70
CA GLY A 353 -3.33 -0.94 -46.54
C GLY A 353 -3.22 -0.49 -48.00
N ARG A 354 -2.79 -1.41 -48.88
CA ARG A 354 -2.84 -1.26 -50.34
C ARG A 354 -3.79 -2.28 -50.96
N PRO A 355 -4.50 -1.92 -52.05
CA PRO A 355 -5.33 -2.87 -52.79
C PRO A 355 -4.51 -4.07 -53.23
N ARG A 356 -5.06 -5.28 -53.03
CA ARG A 356 -4.40 -6.52 -53.44
C ARG A 356 -4.92 -6.95 -54.81
N HIS A 357 -4.05 -6.94 -55.81
CA HIS A 357 -4.36 -7.53 -57.11
C HIS A 357 -4.32 -9.05 -57.00
N THR A 358 -5.48 -9.70 -57.05
CA THR A 358 -5.56 -11.12 -57.39
C THR A 358 -5.85 -11.28 -58.88
N SER A 359 -5.29 -12.32 -59.48
CA SER A 359 -5.58 -12.73 -60.86
C SER A 359 -7.07 -13.07 -61.09
N ASP A 360 -7.84 -13.25 -60.01
CA ASP A 360 -9.17 -13.87 -60.03
C ASP A 360 -10.30 -12.90 -59.62
N GLY A 361 -10.02 -11.60 -59.49
CA GLY A 361 -11.05 -10.55 -59.30
C GLY A 361 -11.85 -10.61 -57.98
N LYS A 362 -11.37 -11.34 -56.96
CA LYS A 362 -12.02 -11.41 -55.64
C LYS A 362 -11.41 -10.38 -54.68
N ASP A 363 -12.27 -9.73 -53.89
CA ASP A 363 -11.93 -8.85 -52.77
C ASP A 363 -11.02 -9.60 -51.79
N SER A 364 -9.71 -9.41 -51.96
CA SER A 364 -8.72 -9.98 -51.06
C SER A 364 -8.41 -8.97 -49.97
N PRO A 365 -8.14 -9.42 -48.73
CA PRO A 365 -7.81 -8.51 -47.65
C PRO A 365 -6.61 -7.63 -48.07
N PRO A 366 -6.66 -6.32 -47.76
CA PRO A 366 -5.64 -5.37 -48.20
C PRO A 366 -4.26 -5.80 -47.71
N GLU A 367 -3.25 -5.60 -48.56
CA GLU A 367 -1.85 -5.84 -48.19
C GLU A 367 -1.34 -4.67 -47.33
N ALA A 368 -0.29 -4.89 -46.54
CA ALA A 368 0.41 -3.83 -45.84
C ALA A 368 0.78 -2.65 -46.77
N ALA A 369 0.72 -1.43 -46.23
CA ALA A 369 1.21 -0.23 -46.92
C ALA A 369 2.71 -0.35 -47.25
N GLU A 370 3.17 0.33 -48.31
CA GLU A 370 4.57 0.27 -48.79
C GLU A 370 5.62 0.60 -47.71
N CYS A 371 5.30 1.44 -46.72
CA CYS A 371 6.24 1.73 -45.63
C CYS A 371 6.65 0.48 -44.84
N PHE A 372 5.89 -0.62 -44.89
CA PHE A 372 6.22 -1.90 -44.26
C PHE A 372 7.10 -2.83 -45.11
N ASP A 373 7.43 -2.48 -46.36
CA ASP A 373 8.29 -3.32 -47.22
C ASP A 373 9.66 -3.65 -46.56
N PRO A 374 10.34 -2.73 -45.83
CA PRO A 374 11.53 -3.07 -45.05
C PRO A 374 11.30 -4.12 -43.94
N ALA A 375 10.13 -4.11 -43.30
CA ALA A 375 9.79 -5.12 -42.28
C ALA A 375 9.55 -6.49 -42.92
N ARG A 376 8.98 -6.54 -44.13
CA ARG A 376 8.84 -7.78 -44.92
C ARG A 376 10.20 -8.37 -45.25
N ASP A 377 11.15 -7.55 -45.70
CA ASP A 377 12.50 -8.00 -46.04
C ASP A 377 13.26 -8.45 -44.80
N TYR A 378 13.10 -7.75 -43.68
CA TYR A 378 13.61 -8.16 -42.38
C TYR A 378 13.09 -9.54 -41.96
N LEU A 379 11.77 -9.75 -41.92
CA LEU A 379 11.16 -11.04 -41.58
C LEU A 379 11.68 -12.19 -42.45
N ARG A 380 11.80 -11.96 -43.77
CA ARG A 380 12.34 -12.96 -44.71
C ARG A 380 13.81 -13.27 -44.42
N SER A 381 14.63 -12.24 -44.18
CA SER A 381 16.06 -12.40 -43.90
C SER A 381 16.32 -13.18 -42.61
N GLN A 382 15.45 -13.01 -41.60
CA GLN A 382 15.57 -13.66 -40.29
C GLN A 382 14.82 -15.01 -40.21
N GLY A 383 14.13 -15.42 -41.29
CA GLY A 383 13.30 -16.63 -41.27
C GLY A 383 12.09 -16.55 -40.32
N LEU A 384 11.65 -15.33 -39.96
CA LEU A 384 10.55 -15.08 -39.03
C LEU A 384 9.22 -14.97 -39.79
N ARG A 385 8.15 -15.56 -39.25
CA ARG A 385 6.79 -15.47 -39.83
C ARG A 385 5.97 -14.30 -39.26
N ARG A 386 6.37 -13.75 -38.13
CA ARG A 386 5.70 -12.65 -37.43
C ARG A 386 6.69 -11.85 -36.60
N ALA A 387 6.41 -10.57 -36.40
CA ALA A 387 7.13 -9.70 -35.46
C ALA A 387 6.22 -8.59 -34.94
N THR A 388 6.54 -8.06 -33.77
CA THR A 388 6.00 -6.79 -33.29
C THR A 388 6.92 -5.66 -33.76
N VAL A 389 6.33 -4.59 -34.28
CA VAL A 389 7.05 -3.43 -34.82
C VAL A 389 6.50 -2.13 -34.26
N VAL A 390 7.34 -1.11 -34.21
CA VAL A 390 6.95 0.26 -33.88
C VAL A 390 6.79 1.05 -35.17
N VAL A 391 5.63 1.67 -35.37
CA VAL A 391 5.28 2.41 -36.58
C VAL A 391 5.32 3.89 -36.27
N LEU A 392 6.19 4.63 -36.94
CA LEU A 392 6.29 6.07 -36.79
C LEU A 392 5.27 6.78 -37.68
N ASN A 393 4.52 7.70 -37.09
CA ASN A 393 3.60 8.59 -37.79
C ASN A 393 4.18 10.02 -37.95
N SER A 394 5.40 10.25 -37.47
CA SER A 394 6.15 11.50 -37.56
C SER A 394 7.63 11.22 -37.77
N ARG A 395 8.39 12.22 -38.23
CA ARG A 395 9.85 12.09 -38.37
C ARG A 395 10.50 12.08 -36.99
N VAL A 396 11.43 11.16 -36.77
CA VAL A 396 12.18 11.00 -35.52
C VAL A 396 13.67 10.83 -35.81
N VAL A 397 14.50 11.22 -34.85
CA VAL A 397 15.95 11.02 -34.86
C VAL A 397 16.37 9.98 -33.83
N VAL A 398 17.63 9.55 -33.86
CA VAL A 398 18.20 8.66 -32.83
C VAL A 398 18.17 9.39 -31.48
N ASP A 399 17.95 8.64 -30.40
CA ASP A 399 17.76 9.08 -29.00
C ASP A 399 16.42 9.78 -28.71
N ASP A 400 15.55 9.94 -29.72
CA ASP A 400 14.17 10.39 -29.49
C ASP A 400 13.41 9.38 -28.62
N ARG A 401 12.70 9.89 -27.62
CA ARG A 401 11.77 9.12 -26.78
C ARG A 401 10.36 9.17 -27.34
N LEU A 402 9.79 7.99 -27.54
CA LEU A 402 8.44 7.76 -28.04
C LEU A 402 7.57 7.26 -26.88
N TYR A 403 6.77 8.14 -26.31
CA TYR A 403 5.84 7.82 -25.23
C TYR A 403 4.50 8.52 -25.43
N ASP A 404 3.48 8.13 -24.67
CA ASP A 404 2.15 8.70 -24.81
C ASP A 404 2.13 10.20 -24.44
N GLY A 405 1.58 11.04 -25.32
CA GLY A 405 1.64 12.50 -25.20
C GLY A 405 2.97 13.16 -25.64
N SER A 406 3.95 12.40 -26.14
CA SER A 406 5.13 12.98 -26.78
C SER A 406 4.78 13.64 -28.13
N TYR A 407 5.62 14.57 -28.61
CA TYR A 407 5.45 15.20 -29.93
C TYR A 407 5.51 14.18 -31.08
N ASN A 408 6.31 13.12 -30.89
CA ASN A 408 6.51 12.08 -31.87
C ASN A 408 5.41 11.02 -31.76
N ARG A 409 4.49 11.01 -32.72
CA ARG A 409 3.38 10.05 -32.74
C ARG A 409 3.86 8.71 -33.26
N TYR A 410 3.53 7.65 -32.54
CA TYR A 410 3.82 6.29 -32.94
C TYR A 410 2.62 5.38 -32.69
N ASP A 411 2.61 4.23 -33.36
CA ASP A 411 1.73 3.11 -33.11
C ASP A 411 2.58 1.85 -32.91
N VAL A 412 2.00 0.81 -32.32
CA VAL A 412 2.60 -0.53 -32.30
C VAL A 412 1.74 -1.45 -33.15
N ALA A 413 2.37 -2.30 -33.95
CA ALA A 413 1.68 -3.23 -34.83
C ALA A 413 2.30 -4.61 -34.81
N GLU A 414 1.49 -5.63 -35.05
CA GLU A 414 1.92 -6.98 -35.39
C GLU A 414 1.97 -7.10 -36.91
N VAL A 415 3.13 -7.51 -37.44
CA VAL A 415 3.32 -7.83 -38.85
C VAL A 415 3.42 -9.33 -39.02
N LYS A 416 2.74 -9.88 -40.04
CA LYS A 416 2.72 -11.31 -40.35
C LYS A 416 3.04 -11.53 -41.81
N LEU A 417 3.99 -12.43 -42.08
CA LEU A 417 4.30 -12.91 -43.42
C LEU A 417 3.37 -14.07 -43.78
N ASN A 418 2.55 -13.89 -44.80
CA ASN A 418 1.62 -14.90 -45.30
C ASN A 418 2.34 -15.94 -46.18
N GLU A 419 1.66 -17.06 -46.48
CA GLU A 419 2.21 -18.15 -47.28
C GLU A 419 2.56 -17.72 -48.71
N ASP A 420 1.78 -16.81 -49.28
CA ASP A 420 2.03 -16.20 -50.59
C ASP A 420 3.11 -15.11 -50.55
N LYS A 421 3.78 -14.96 -49.40
CA LYS A 421 4.83 -13.97 -49.11
C LYS A 421 4.35 -12.52 -49.06
N SER A 422 3.05 -12.25 -49.08
CA SER A 422 2.47 -10.93 -48.77
C SER A 422 2.54 -10.63 -47.26
N LEU A 423 2.46 -9.35 -46.89
CA LEU A 423 2.48 -8.93 -45.48
C LEU A 423 1.07 -8.49 -45.04
N SER A 424 0.64 -8.99 -43.88
CA SER A 424 -0.53 -8.50 -43.16
C SER A 424 -0.09 -7.72 -41.92
N VAL A 425 -0.74 -6.59 -41.65
CA VAL A 425 -0.44 -5.72 -40.50
C VAL A 425 -1.69 -5.53 -39.68
N ARG A 426 -1.54 -5.65 -38.36
CA ARG A 426 -2.61 -5.38 -37.42
C ARG A 426 -2.10 -4.46 -36.34
N ARG A 427 -2.74 -3.31 -36.15
CA ARG A 427 -2.44 -2.42 -35.02
C ARG A 427 -2.71 -3.15 -33.69
N LEU A 428 -1.82 -2.96 -32.73
CA LEU A 428 -2.04 -3.35 -31.35
C LEU A 428 -2.56 -2.12 -30.60
N ASP A 429 -3.78 -2.21 -30.06
CA ASP A 429 -4.36 -1.12 -29.27
C ASP A 429 -3.69 -0.98 -27.89
N SER A 430 -2.97 -2.01 -27.45
CA SER A 430 -2.08 -1.95 -26.31
C SER A 430 -0.84 -2.80 -26.54
N TYR A 431 0.31 -2.30 -26.09
CA TYR A 431 1.56 -3.03 -26.01
C TYR A 431 2.23 -2.70 -24.69
N LEU A 432 2.57 -3.75 -23.94
CA LEU A 432 3.36 -3.67 -22.72
C LEU A 432 4.51 -4.65 -22.88
N PRO A 433 5.76 -4.18 -23.00
CA PRO A 433 6.90 -5.09 -23.02
C PRO A 433 6.98 -5.80 -21.67
N SER A 434 6.70 -7.10 -21.66
CA SER A 434 6.73 -7.94 -20.44
C SER A 434 8.15 -8.23 -19.96
N ASP A 435 9.14 -8.05 -20.83
CA ASP A 435 10.48 -8.62 -20.67
C ASP A 435 11.51 -7.60 -20.16
N ILE A 436 11.07 -6.38 -19.80
CA ILE A 436 11.92 -5.39 -19.14
C ILE A 436 12.00 -5.71 -17.65
N TYR A 437 13.20 -6.05 -17.22
CA TYR A 437 13.47 -6.52 -15.87
C TYR A 437 14.77 -5.93 -15.34
N MET A 438 14.74 -5.55 -14.06
CA MET A 438 15.92 -5.28 -13.23
C MET A 438 15.78 -6.05 -11.93
N SER A 439 16.88 -6.66 -11.48
CA SER A 439 16.88 -7.42 -10.23
C SER A 439 16.58 -6.51 -9.05
N HIS A 440 15.74 -6.99 -8.13
CA HIS A 440 15.32 -6.27 -6.92
C HIS A 440 14.55 -4.95 -7.15
N CYS A 441 14.03 -4.72 -8.36
CA CYS A 441 13.24 -3.54 -8.69
C CYS A 441 11.82 -3.93 -9.13
N SER A 442 10.85 -3.06 -8.88
CA SER A 442 9.49 -3.17 -9.40
C SER A 442 9.30 -2.29 -10.63
N GLN A 443 8.47 -2.75 -11.57
CA GLN A 443 8.07 -1.90 -12.69
C GLN A 443 7.17 -0.77 -12.17
N MET A 444 7.48 0.49 -12.48
CA MET A 444 6.59 1.58 -12.12
C MET A 444 5.30 1.48 -12.94
N THR A 445 4.15 1.35 -12.28
CA THR A 445 2.84 1.16 -12.93
C THR A 445 2.02 2.43 -13.00
N SER A 446 2.23 3.37 -12.07
CA SER A 446 1.47 4.61 -11.92
C SER A 446 2.31 5.86 -12.18
N GLY A 447 3.38 5.73 -12.96
CA GLY A 447 4.26 6.85 -13.31
C GLY A 447 3.68 7.81 -14.34
N PRO A 448 4.37 8.94 -14.59
CA PRO A 448 4.05 9.82 -15.72
C PRO A 448 4.10 9.05 -17.05
N SER A 449 3.49 9.58 -18.11
CA SER A 449 3.47 8.90 -19.42
C SER A 449 4.87 8.60 -19.96
N GLN A 450 5.86 9.43 -19.61
CA GLN A 450 7.29 9.27 -19.92
C GLN A 450 7.92 8.02 -19.31
N SER A 451 7.29 7.40 -18.31
CA SER A 451 7.84 6.25 -17.59
C SER A 451 7.94 4.97 -18.41
N LYS A 452 7.35 4.94 -19.59
CA LYS A 452 7.40 3.81 -20.51
C LYS A 452 7.28 4.29 -21.94
N GLY A 453 7.92 3.57 -22.85
CA GLY A 453 7.86 3.92 -24.26
C GLY A 453 8.95 3.22 -25.04
N PHE A 454 9.43 3.89 -26.07
CA PHE A 454 10.57 3.45 -26.87
C PHE A 454 11.62 4.54 -26.97
N VAL A 455 12.89 4.17 -26.99
CA VAL A 455 13.98 5.05 -27.44
C VAL A 455 14.35 4.63 -28.86
N VAL A 456 14.47 5.59 -29.76
CA VAL A 456 14.96 5.32 -31.11
C VAL A 456 16.46 5.08 -31.04
N THR A 457 16.90 3.87 -31.31
CA THR A 457 18.32 3.51 -31.28
C THR A 457 18.83 3.25 -32.69
N ARG A 458 20.16 3.20 -32.84
CA ARG A 458 20.81 2.80 -34.10
C ARG A 458 21.71 1.61 -33.85
N SER A 459 21.44 0.51 -34.55
CA SER A 459 22.24 -0.71 -34.49
C SER A 459 22.43 -1.27 -35.89
N MET A 460 23.67 -1.64 -36.22
CA MET A 460 24.06 -2.15 -37.54
C MET A 460 23.60 -1.27 -38.72
N GLY A 461 23.62 0.06 -38.53
CA GLY A 461 23.23 1.04 -39.55
C GLY A 461 21.72 1.27 -39.70
N ILE A 462 20.87 0.46 -39.07
CA ILE A 462 19.40 0.52 -39.11
C ILE A 462 18.87 1.17 -37.83
N ARG A 463 17.73 1.89 -37.93
CA ARG A 463 17.01 2.44 -36.78
C ARG A 463 16.12 1.37 -36.14
N TRP A 464 16.18 1.27 -34.82
CA TRP A 464 15.36 0.37 -34.02
C TRP A 464 14.55 1.17 -33.00
N ALA A 465 13.53 0.55 -32.45
CA ALA A 465 12.78 1.06 -31.33
C ALA A 465 13.05 0.17 -30.12
N MET A 466 13.84 0.66 -29.17
CA MET A 466 14.16 -0.06 -27.96
C MET A 466 13.10 0.24 -26.89
N PRO A 467 12.32 -0.75 -26.44
CA PRO A 467 11.33 -0.52 -25.39
C PRO A 467 12.06 -0.18 -24.09
N TYR A 468 11.57 0.83 -23.37
CA TYR A 468 12.08 1.19 -22.06
C TYR A 468 10.96 1.29 -21.03
N ARG A 469 11.33 1.12 -19.76
CA ARG A 469 10.45 1.32 -18.63
C ARG A 469 11.21 1.77 -17.40
N TRP A 470 10.61 2.67 -16.64
CA TRP A 470 11.12 3.09 -15.35
C TRP A 470 10.86 2.01 -14.30
N MET A 471 11.90 1.69 -13.55
CA MET A 471 11.98 0.66 -12.53
C MET A 471 12.24 1.34 -11.19
N GLU A 472 11.41 1.03 -10.20
CA GLU A 472 11.55 1.48 -8.81
C GLU A 472 12.46 0.48 -8.08
N CYS A 473 13.63 0.94 -7.65
CA CYS A 473 14.65 0.14 -6.98
C CYS A 473 14.84 0.64 -5.54
N PRO A 474 14.28 -0.05 -4.53
CA PRO A 474 14.51 0.28 -3.13
C PRO A 474 15.99 0.30 -2.77
N VAL A 475 16.40 1.28 -1.95
CA VAL A 475 17.77 1.44 -1.46
C VAL A 475 17.79 1.29 0.05
N TYR A 476 18.64 0.37 0.54
CA TYR A 476 18.91 0.13 1.96
C TYR A 476 20.38 -0.18 2.20
#